data_AF-U2R8V3-F1
#
_entry.id   AF-U2R8V3-F1
#
_cell.length_a   1.000
_cell.length_b   1.000
_cell.length_c   1.000
_cell.angle_alpha   90.00
_cell.angle_beta   90.00
_cell.angle_gamma   90.00
#
_symmetry.space_group_name_H-M   'P 1'
#
loop_
_entity.id
_entity.type
_entity.pdbx_description
1 polymer ?
#
loop_
_entity_poly.entity_id
_entity_poly.type
_entity_poly.pdbx_seq_one_letter_code
_entity_poly.pdbx_strand_id
1 'polypeptide(L)'
;MLSDSLNKSIKKMKQLDIVENAALDAEKKAKNDSDYSTIVKDFSSSMSKLQKATQLMDYSITSETVTNLEEGITQLRNVISSSVVDADSLNGARQHINKKVNANLTKEWKSYHQKKTAGSISKINTLGNLASDSESVSKIRINIANGSDWNGLSLSDDGVNSRLTLLKKSIDDVDQLEESLNLSDEIRSFIVSVTNKKANVSDVTDNIIRWIKKEHLENKFVINFKN
;
A
#
# COMPACT_ATOMS: atom_id res chain seq x y z
N MET A 1 15.09 42.58 -22.85
CA MET A 1 16.50 42.58 -23.30
C MET A 1 17.51 42.80 -22.16
N LEU A 2 17.51 43.96 -21.46
CA LEU A 2 18.43 44.18 -20.33
C LEU A 2 18.06 43.34 -19.09
N SER A 3 16.76 43.27 -18.76
CA SER A 3 16.26 42.44 -17.65
C SER A 3 16.56 40.96 -17.87
N ASP A 4 16.35 40.43 -19.08
CA ASP A 4 16.67 39.03 -19.42
C ASP A 4 18.17 38.74 -19.31
N SER A 5 19.02 39.68 -19.74
CA SER A 5 20.48 39.56 -19.64
C SER A 5 20.94 39.57 -18.18
N LEU A 6 20.37 40.46 -17.36
CA LEU A 6 20.64 40.52 -15.93
C LEU A 6 20.24 39.22 -15.22
N ASN A 7 19.03 38.70 -15.51
CA ASN A 7 18.55 37.43 -14.97
C ASN A 7 19.47 36.25 -15.35
N LYS A 8 19.96 36.23 -16.59
CA LYS A 8 20.92 35.21 -17.06
C LYS A 8 22.25 35.29 -16.33
N SER A 9 22.78 36.49 -16.10
CA SER A 9 24.03 36.71 -15.36
C SER A 9 23.88 36.31 -13.88
N ILE A 10 22.77 36.66 -13.24
CA ILE A 10 22.46 36.25 -11.86
C ILE A 10 22.45 34.72 -11.76
N LYS A 11 21.80 34.03 -12.72
CA LYS A 11 21.76 32.56 -12.73
C LYS A 11 23.16 31.94 -12.86
N LYS A 12 24.02 32.48 -13.72
CA LYS A 12 25.40 32.01 -13.88
C LYS A 12 26.25 32.22 -12.63
N MET A 13 26.13 33.38 -11.98
CA MET A 13 26.84 33.66 -10.73
C MET A 13 26.44 32.68 -9.62
N LYS A 14 25.13 32.39 -9.47
CA LYS A 14 24.66 31.36 -8.54
C LYS A 14 25.26 29.98 -8.85
N GLN A 15 25.31 29.59 -10.13
CA GLN A 15 25.92 28.31 -10.51
C GLN A 15 27.42 28.25 -10.17
N LEU A 16 28.17 29.33 -10.40
CA LEU A 16 29.59 29.42 -10.04
C LEU A 16 29.80 29.29 -8.53
N ASP A 17 29.02 30.01 -7.73
CA ASP A 17 29.09 29.95 -6.27
C ASP A 17 28.84 28.54 -5.73
N ILE A 18 27.84 27.82 -6.29
CA ILE A 18 27.57 26.42 -5.91
C ILE A 18 28.77 25.51 -6.24
N VAL A 19 29.36 25.66 -7.43
CA VAL A 19 30.51 24.84 -7.86
C VAL A 19 31.75 25.13 -7.03
N GLU A 20 32.01 26.41 -6.74
CA GLU A 20 33.14 26.84 -5.91
C GLU A 20 33.03 26.29 -4.49
N ASN A 21 31.85 26.41 -3.86
CA ASN A 21 31.60 25.86 -2.53
C ASN A 21 31.79 24.33 -2.48
N ALA A 22 31.39 23.61 -3.54
CA ALA A 22 31.60 22.16 -3.63
C ALA A 22 33.08 21.77 -3.84
N ALA A 23 33.88 22.63 -4.47
CA ALA A 23 35.32 22.41 -4.65
C ALA A 23 36.13 22.69 -3.39
N LEU A 24 35.67 23.62 -2.54
CA LEU A 24 36.34 24.00 -1.30
C LEU A 24 36.13 23.00 -0.15
N ASP A 25 35.05 22.21 -0.19
CA ASP A 25 34.68 21.28 0.89
C ASP A 25 34.27 19.90 0.33
N ALA A 26 35.27 19.03 0.17
CA ALA A 26 35.08 17.69 -0.37
C ALA A 26 34.21 16.78 0.52
N GLU A 27 34.27 16.94 1.84
CA GLU A 27 33.47 16.15 2.79
C GLU A 27 31.99 16.52 2.68
N LYS A 28 31.68 17.83 2.69
CA LYS A 28 30.31 18.33 2.50
C LYS A 28 29.75 17.95 1.14
N LYS A 29 30.57 18.00 0.08
CA LYS A 29 30.17 17.52 -1.25
C LYS A 29 29.80 16.04 -1.23
N ALA A 30 30.66 15.18 -0.68
CA ALA A 30 30.41 13.73 -0.62
C ALA A 30 29.13 13.42 0.17
N LYS A 31 28.89 14.14 1.28
CA LYS A 31 27.64 14.02 2.05
C LYS A 31 26.42 14.41 1.23
N ASN A 32 26.45 15.56 0.57
CA ASN A 32 25.35 16.03 -0.27
C ASN A 32 25.05 15.08 -1.44
N ASP A 33 26.09 14.53 -2.08
CA ASP A 33 25.94 13.53 -3.15
C ASP A 33 25.28 12.23 -2.64
N SER A 34 25.69 11.76 -1.45
CA SER A 34 25.10 10.59 -0.80
C SER A 34 23.63 10.82 -0.43
N ASP A 35 23.33 11.98 0.16
CA ASP A 35 21.98 12.40 0.52
C ASP A 35 21.08 12.52 -0.72
N TYR A 36 21.60 13.09 -1.82
CA TYR A 36 20.88 13.18 -3.09
C TYR A 36 20.64 11.80 -3.71
N SER A 37 21.64 10.92 -3.67
CA SER A 37 21.48 9.53 -4.14
C SER A 37 20.37 8.80 -3.38
N THR A 38 20.32 8.99 -2.06
CA THR A 38 19.32 8.37 -1.19
C THR A 38 17.91 8.85 -1.54
N ILE A 39 17.68 10.15 -1.62
CA ILE A 39 16.34 10.68 -1.95
C ILE A 39 15.88 10.28 -3.35
N VAL A 40 16.78 10.23 -4.35
CA VAL A 40 16.43 9.77 -5.70
C VAL A 40 16.03 8.31 -5.68
N LYS A 41 16.77 7.45 -4.95
CA LYS A 41 16.44 6.02 -4.80
C LYS A 41 15.09 5.83 -4.11
N ASP A 42 14.84 6.55 -3.03
CA ASP A 42 13.57 6.45 -2.29
C ASP A 42 12.39 6.92 -3.14
N PHE A 43 12.54 8.04 -3.86
CA PHE A 43 11.53 8.55 -4.78
C PHE A 43 11.26 7.54 -5.91
N SER A 44 12.32 7.00 -6.53
CA SER A 44 12.18 5.97 -7.57
C SER A 44 11.51 4.70 -7.04
N SER A 45 11.84 4.27 -5.83
CA SER A 45 11.19 3.12 -5.17
C SER A 45 9.70 3.36 -4.97
N SER A 46 9.32 4.56 -4.51
CA SER A 46 7.92 4.99 -4.40
C SER A 46 7.20 4.95 -5.76
N MET A 47 7.86 5.34 -6.85
CA MET A 47 7.29 5.29 -8.21
C MET A 47 7.09 3.85 -8.70
N SER A 48 8.04 2.95 -8.42
CA SER A 48 7.89 1.53 -8.72
C SER A 48 6.74 0.89 -7.94
N LYS A 49 6.56 1.28 -6.66
CA LYS A 49 5.39 0.85 -5.85
C LYS A 49 4.08 1.34 -6.47
N LEU A 50 4.03 2.62 -6.89
CA LEU A 50 2.85 3.23 -7.53
C LEU A 50 2.49 2.56 -8.86
N GLN A 51 3.50 2.33 -9.71
CA GLN A 51 3.31 1.62 -10.97
C GLN A 51 2.72 0.23 -10.71
N LYS A 52 3.32 -0.53 -9.79
CA LYS A 52 2.87 -1.89 -9.46
C LYS A 52 1.47 -1.89 -8.84
N ALA A 53 1.16 -0.93 -7.99
CA ALA A 53 -0.17 -0.78 -7.41
C ALA A 53 -1.21 -0.49 -8.50
N THR A 54 -0.92 0.39 -9.46
CA THR A 54 -1.83 0.72 -10.57
C THR A 54 -2.02 -0.43 -11.56
N GLN A 55 -1.01 -1.29 -11.73
CA GLN A 55 -1.06 -2.44 -12.64
C GLN A 55 -1.76 -3.66 -12.03
N LEU A 56 -1.47 -3.98 -10.77
CA LEU A 56 -2.03 -5.15 -10.10
C LEU A 56 -3.37 -4.86 -9.45
N MET A 57 -3.59 -3.61 -9.05
CA MET A 57 -4.77 -3.17 -8.36
C MET A 57 -5.42 -2.06 -9.19
N ASP A 58 -6.73 -1.90 -9.08
CA ASP A 58 -7.50 -0.76 -9.60
C ASP A 58 -7.23 0.53 -8.82
N TYR A 59 -6.00 0.72 -8.35
CA TYR A 59 -5.55 1.88 -7.61
C TYR A 59 -5.27 3.04 -8.58
N SER A 60 -5.76 4.22 -8.23
CA SER A 60 -5.49 5.46 -8.94
C SER A 60 -5.19 6.58 -7.93
N ILE A 61 -4.40 7.56 -8.36
CA ILE A 61 -4.04 8.73 -7.57
C ILE A 61 -4.75 9.97 -8.08
N THR A 62 -4.89 10.97 -7.21
CA THR A 62 -5.50 12.25 -7.58
C THR A 62 -4.62 13.09 -8.51
N SER A 63 -5.23 14.04 -9.25
CA SER A 63 -4.50 15.01 -10.07
C SER A 63 -3.55 15.88 -9.25
N GLU A 64 -3.90 16.18 -7.99
CA GLU A 64 -3.02 16.88 -7.05
C GLU A 64 -1.76 16.06 -6.78
N THR A 65 -1.91 14.76 -6.54
CA THR A 65 -0.77 13.86 -6.32
C THR A 65 0.09 13.71 -7.56
N VAL A 66 -0.50 13.64 -8.76
CA VAL A 66 0.26 13.68 -10.02
C VAL A 66 1.08 14.97 -10.13
N THR A 67 0.47 16.13 -9.87
CA THR A 67 1.16 17.44 -9.89
C THR A 67 2.33 17.46 -8.89
N ASN A 68 2.10 16.98 -7.67
CA ASN A 68 3.16 16.90 -6.64
C ASN A 68 4.31 15.99 -7.08
N LEU A 69 4.04 14.91 -7.81
CA LEU A 69 5.07 14.02 -8.37
C LEU A 69 5.89 14.69 -9.47
N GLU A 70 5.24 15.38 -10.40
CA GLU A 70 5.90 16.13 -11.48
C GLU A 70 6.78 17.26 -10.92
N GLU A 71 6.28 17.97 -9.91
CA GLU A 71 7.05 18.97 -9.17
C GLU A 71 8.24 18.34 -8.44
N GLY A 72 8.06 17.17 -7.83
CA GLY A 72 9.15 16.41 -7.18
C GLY A 72 10.26 16.05 -8.16
N ILE A 73 9.91 15.54 -9.35
CA ILE A 73 10.87 15.25 -10.42
C ILE A 73 11.60 16.53 -10.86
N THR A 74 10.88 17.63 -11.03
CA THR A 74 11.45 18.92 -11.42
C THR A 74 12.43 19.44 -10.37
N GLN A 75 12.08 19.34 -9.09
CA GLN A 75 12.96 19.74 -7.99
C GLN A 75 14.22 18.88 -7.94
N LEU A 76 14.10 17.54 -8.04
CA LEU A 76 15.26 16.65 -8.10
C LEU A 76 16.21 16.99 -9.26
N ARG A 77 15.68 17.31 -10.45
CA ARG A 77 16.50 17.78 -11.58
C ARG A 77 17.21 19.09 -11.29
N ASN A 78 16.55 20.03 -10.60
CA ASN A 78 17.14 21.31 -10.26
C ASN A 78 18.31 21.19 -9.28
N VAL A 79 18.26 20.22 -8.35
CA VAL A 79 19.35 19.95 -7.37
C VAL A 79 20.72 19.80 -8.04
N ILE A 80 20.77 19.21 -9.24
CA ILE A 80 22.01 18.92 -9.96
C ILE A 80 22.20 19.78 -11.21
N SER A 81 21.42 20.86 -11.36
CA SER A 81 21.42 21.68 -12.57
C SER A 81 22.74 22.44 -12.83
N SER A 82 23.60 22.57 -11.81
CA SER A 82 24.96 23.11 -11.88
C SER A 82 26.05 22.03 -12.03
N SER A 83 25.66 20.78 -12.32
CA SER A 83 26.55 19.60 -12.37
C SER A 83 27.17 19.18 -11.03
N VAL A 84 26.78 19.83 -9.94
CA VAL A 84 27.06 19.44 -8.54
C VAL A 84 25.77 19.55 -7.74
N VAL A 85 25.70 18.92 -6.57
CA VAL A 85 24.52 19.00 -5.69
C VAL A 85 24.46 20.37 -5.00
N ASP A 86 23.41 21.12 -5.30
CA ASP A 86 23.02 22.33 -4.56
C ASP A 86 22.29 21.94 -3.25
N ALA A 87 22.88 22.30 -2.11
CA ALA A 87 22.38 21.95 -0.78
C ALA A 87 21.00 22.56 -0.46
N ASP A 88 20.75 23.79 -0.92
CA ASP A 88 19.48 24.48 -0.65
C ASP A 88 18.36 23.84 -1.48
N SER A 89 18.63 23.60 -2.76
CA SER A 89 17.72 22.87 -3.64
C SER A 89 17.46 21.44 -3.14
N LEU A 90 18.48 20.75 -2.62
CA LEU A 90 18.35 19.41 -2.05
C LEU A 90 17.40 19.41 -0.84
N ASN A 91 17.54 20.37 0.07
CA ASN A 91 16.65 20.51 1.21
C ASN A 91 15.21 20.81 0.77
N GLY A 92 15.03 21.68 -0.24
CA GLY A 92 13.73 21.96 -0.85
C GLY A 92 13.06 20.70 -1.42
N ALA A 93 13.79 19.96 -2.26
CA ALA A 93 13.33 18.68 -2.83
C ALA A 93 12.92 17.67 -1.76
N ARG A 94 13.73 17.55 -0.70
CA ARG A 94 13.44 16.67 0.45
C ARG A 94 12.16 17.05 1.16
N GLN A 95 11.96 18.33 1.42
CA GLN A 95 10.75 18.79 2.10
C GLN A 95 9.50 18.56 1.24
N HIS A 96 9.59 18.84 -0.06
CA HIS A 96 8.48 18.61 -0.99
C HIS A 96 8.11 17.12 -1.05
N ILE A 97 9.09 16.26 -1.30
CA ILE A 97 8.86 14.81 -1.38
C ILE A 97 8.26 14.26 -0.09
N ASN A 98 8.77 14.65 1.07
CA ASN A 98 8.26 14.14 2.35
C ASN A 98 6.88 14.69 2.71
N LYS A 99 6.67 16.01 2.57
CA LYS A 99 5.46 16.68 3.06
C LYS A 99 4.30 16.68 2.07
N LYS A 100 4.57 16.52 0.77
CA LYS A 100 3.56 16.54 -0.28
C LYS A 100 3.38 15.16 -0.90
N VAL A 101 4.43 14.64 -1.54
CA VAL A 101 4.34 13.36 -2.28
C VAL A 101 4.04 12.19 -1.35
N ASN A 102 4.92 11.92 -0.37
CA ASN A 102 4.78 10.76 0.51
C ASN A 102 3.54 10.89 1.42
N ALA A 103 3.22 12.10 1.87
CA ALA A 103 2.02 12.37 2.65
C ALA A 103 0.74 12.04 1.86
N ASN A 104 0.64 12.49 0.61
CA ASN A 104 -0.52 12.21 -0.23
C ASN A 104 -0.63 10.72 -0.59
N LEU A 105 0.47 10.11 -1.04
CA LEU A 105 0.48 8.68 -1.37
C LEU A 105 0.07 7.81 -0.18
N THR A 106 0.57 8.11 1.02
CA THR A 106 0.19 7.38 2.25
C THR A 106 -1.30 7.53 2.55
N LYS A 107 -1.84 8.76 2.44
CA LYS A 107 -3.24 9.05 2.72
C LYS A 107 -4.17 8.37 1.70
N GLU A 108 -3.87 8.51 0.42
CA GLU A 108 -4.66 7.95 -0.68
C GLU A 108 -4.63 6.41 -0.65
N TRP A 109 -3.44 5.82 -0.48
CA TRP A 109 -3.29 4.37 -0.36
C TRP A 109 -4.07 3.81 0.81
N LYS A 110 -3.98 4.43 1.99
CA LYS A 110 -4.73 3.99 3.18
C LYS A 110 -6.23 3.98 2.94
N SER A 111 -6.77 5.05 2.31
CA SER A 111 -8.20 5.12 1.99
C SER A 111 -8.61 4.05 0.98
N TYR A 112 -7.80 3.85 -0.05
CA TYR A 112 -8.02 2.82 -1.05
C TYR A 112 -7.99 1.41 -0.44
N HIS A 113 -6.93 1.07 0.32
CA HIS A 113 -6.76 -0.22 0.96
C HIS A 113 -7.94 -0.55 1.88
N GLN A 114 -8.36 0.39 2.72
CA GLN A 114 -9.51 0.22 3.61
C GLN A 114 -10.78 -0.13 2.83
N LYS A 115 -11.07 0.58 1.74
CA LYS A 115 -12.24 0.31 0.90
C LYS A 115 -12.12 -1.04 0.19
N LYS A 116 -10.97 -1.32 -0.42
CA LYS A 116 -10.74 -2.53 -1.22
C LYS A 116 -10.81 -3.80 -0.37
N THR A 117 -10.32 -3.74 0.86
CA THR A 117 -10.19 -4.93 1.73
C THR A 117 -11.36 -5.11 2.70
N ALA A 118 -12.24 -4.12 2.88
CA ALA A 118 -13.36 -4.20 3.81
C ALA A 118 -14.25 -5.44 3.60
N GLY A 119 -14.61 -5.72 2.33
CA GLY A 119 -15.38 -6.90 1.97
C GLY A 119 -14.67 -8.20 2.33
N SER A 120 -13.40 -8.33 1.93
CA SER A 120 -12.60 -9.52 2.25
C SER A 120 -12.39 -9.72 3.75
N ILE A 121 -12.19 -8.64 4.52
CA ILE A 121 -12.08 -8.68 5.98
C ILE A 121 -13.40 -9.14 6.61
N SER A 122 -14.54 -8.65 6.11
CA SER A 122 -15.85 -9.12 6.58
C SER A 122 -16.04 -10.60 6.29
N LYS A 123 -15.77 -11.04 5.05
CA LYS A 123 -15.89 -12.45 4.64
C LYS A 123 -14.99 -13.35 5.48
N ILE A 124 -13.72 -13.01 5.68
CA ILE A 124 -12.81 -13.85 6.46
C ILE A 124 -13.18 -13.90 7.95
N ASN A 125 -13.80 -12.84 8.49
CA ASN A 125 -14.34 -12.85 9.86
C ASN A 125 -15.56 -13.76 10.01
N THR A 126 -16.39 -13.85 8.98
CA THR A 126 -17.60 -14.67 8.97
C THR A 126 -17.30 -16.14 8.62
N LEU A 127 -16.48 -16.37 7.59
CA LEU A 127 -16.24 -17.69 6.98
C LEU A 127 -14.91 -18.33 7.40
N GLY A 128 -13.95 -17.56 7.91
CA GLY A 128 -12.60 -18.06 8.18
C GLY A 128 -12.56 -19.21 9.20
N ASN A 129 -13.53 -19.29 10.11
CA ASN A 129 -13.61 -20.41 11.07
C ASN A 129 -14.12 -21.71 10.40
N LEU A 130 -14.83 -21.59 9.29
CA LEU A 130 -15.35 -22.71 8.50
C LEU A 130 -14.31 -23.26 7.53
N ALA A 131 -13.22 -22.52 7.26
CA ALA A 131 -12.13 -23.01 6.44
C ALA A 131 -11.50 -24.28 7.05
N SER A 132 -11.17 -25.23 6.17
CA SER A 132 -10.46 -26.46 6.55
C SER A 132 -9.01 -26.19 6.98
N ASP A 133 -8.39 -25.13 6.43
CA ASP A 133 -7.02 -24.72 6.72
C ASP A 133 -6.96 -23.38 7.48
N SER A 134 -6.74 -23.46 8.78
CA SER A 134 -6.61 -22.29 9.66
C SER A 134 -5.30 -21.50 9.45
N GLU A 135 -4.25 -22.15 8.94
CA GLU A 135 -2.98 -21.51 8.64
C GLU A 135 -3.13 -20.60 7.41
N SER A 136 -3.81 -21.07 6.36
CA SER A 136 -4.14 -20.26 5.19
C SER A 136 -4.97 -19.03 5.54
N VAL A 137 -5.99 -19.18 6.39
CA VAL A 137 -6.79 -18.05 6.90
C VAL A 137 -5.92 -17.03 7.66
N SER A 138 -4.97 -17.52 8.45
CA SER A 138 -4.04 -16.66 9.19
C SER A 138 -3.10 -15.89 8.25
N LYS A 139 -2.57 -16.56 7.21
CA LYS A 139 -1.74 -15.93 6.17
C LYS A 139 -2.50 -14.84 5.41
N ILE A 140 -3.75 -15.09 5.02
CA ILE A 140 -4.63 -14.10 4.38
C ILE A 140 -4.75 -12.84 5.24
N ARG A 141 -5.04 -12.99 6.54
CA ARG A 141 -5.16 -11.86 7.47
C ARG A 141 -3.87 -11.06 7.58
N ILE A 142 -2.73 -11.74 7.69
CA ILE A 142 -1.42 -11.11 7.78
C ILE A 142 -1.09 -10.33 6.50
N ASN A 143 -1.34 -10.91 5.32
CA ASN A 143 -1.08 -10.26 4.04
C ASN A 143 -1.96 -9.03 3.81
N ILE A 144 -3.25 -9.13 4.16
CA ILE A 144 -4.18 -7.98 4.11
C ILE A 144 -3.69 -6.86 5.04
N ALA A 145 -3.36 -7.19 6.30
CA ALA A 145 -2.93 -6.20 7.29
C ALA A 145 -1.63 -5.49 6.86
N ASN A 146 -0.64 -6.27 6.43
CA ASN A 146 0.66 -5.73 6.02
C ASN A 146 0.62 -4.94 4.71
N GLY A 147 -0.43 -5.11 3.89
CA GLY A 147 -0.64 -4.31 2.69
C GLY A 147 -1.16 -2.88 2.97
N SER A 148 -1.43 -2.52 4.22
CA SER A 148 -2.09 -1.25 4.56
C SER A 148 -1.18 -0.02 4.60
N ASP A 149 0.12 -0.21 4.87
CA ASP A 149 1.09 0.90 4.97
C ASP A 149 1.84 1.09 3.66
N TRP A 150 1.72 2.28 3.07
CA TRP A 150 2.41 2.66 1.84
C TRP A 150 3.93 2.55 1.96
N ASN A 151 4.48 3.02 3.08
CA ASN A 151 5.94 3.05 3.27
C ASN A 151 6.48 1.63 3.47
N GLY A 152 5.73 0.79 4.20
CA GLY A 152 5.99 -0.63 4.40
C GLY A 152 5.77 -1.55 3.19
N LEU A 153 5.21 -1.05 2.07
CA LEU A 153 5.11 -1.85 0.86
C LEU A 153 6.50 -2.23 0.35
N SER A 154 6.80 -3.52 0.31
CA SER A 154 8.01 -4.04 -0.33
C SER A 154 7.75 -4.45 -1.77
N LEU A 155 8.74 -4.22 -2.64
CA LEU A 155 8.76 -4.74 -4.01
C LEU A 155 9.16 -6.23 -4.07
N SER A 156 9.67 -6.78 -2.96
CA SER A 156 10.02 -8.20 -2.77
C SER A 156 10.02 -8.54 -1.27
N ASP A 157 9.02 -9.28 -0.78
CA ASP A 157 8.92 -9.70 0.63
C ASP A 157 9.54 -11.08 0.90
N ASP A 158 9.42 -12.01 -0.05
CA ASP A 158 9.87 -13.41 0.07
C ASP A 158 10.90 -13.79 -1.02
N GLY A 159 11.48 -12.78 -1.68
CA GLY A 159 12.40 -12.96 -2.81
C GLY A 159 11.70 -13.17 -4.17
N VAL A 160 10.37 -13.32 -4.19
CA VAL A 160 9.58 -13.60 -5.41
C VAL A 160 8.40 -12.63 -5.55
N ASN A 161 7.61 -12.49 -4.50
CA ASN A 161 6.39 -11.73 -4.44
C ASN A 161 6.61 -10.37 -3.79
N SER A 162 5.98 -9.33 -4.34
CA SER A 162 5.83 -8.06 -3.63
C SER A 162 4.67 -8.12 -2.64
N ARG A 163 4.64 -7.17 -1.70
CA ARG A 163 3.53 -7.00 -0.76
C ARG A 163 2.19 -6.86 -1.48
N LEU A 164 2.18 -6.15 -2.61
CA LEU A 164 1.00 -5.95 -3.44
C LEU A 164 0.51 -7.24 -4.10
N THR A 165 1.43 -8.11 -4.52
CA THR A 165 1.10 -9.43 -5.10
C THR A 165 0.47 -10.32 -4.04
N LEU A 166 1.05 -10.35 -2.83
CA LEU A 166 0.52 -11.10 -1.69
C LEU A 166 -0.85 -10.58 -1.25
N LEU A 167 -1.02 -9.25 -1.18
CA LEU A 167 -2.30 -8.62 -0.89
C LEU A 167 -3.37 -9.02 -1.91
N LYS A 168 -3.07 -8.88 -3.21
CA LYS A 168 -4.00 -9.26 -4.28
C LYS A 168 -4.39 -10.72 -4.16
N LYS A 169 -3.40 -11.61 -4.04
CA LYS A 169 -3.63 -13.04 -3.89
C LYS A 169 -4.54 -13.33 -2.70
N SER A 170 -4.30 -12.70 -1.54
CA SER A 170 -5.14 -12.91 -0.36
C SER A 170 -6.56 -12.35 -0.49
N ILE A 171 -6.78 -11.33 -1.32
CA ILE A 171 -8.15 -10.89 -1.67
C ILE A 171 -8.82 -11.96 -2.53
N ASP A 172 -8.13 -12.43 -3.58
CA ASP A 172 -8.63 -13.45 -4.50
C ASP A 172 -8.90 -14.79 -3.77
N ASP A 173 -8.03 -15.19 -2.83
CA ASP A 173 -8.17 -16.41 -2.01
C ASP A 173 -9.40 -16.32 -1.08
N VAL A 174 -9.79 -15.13 -0.61
CA VAL A 174 -11.01 -14.95 0.20
C VAL A 174 -12.27 -15.15 -0.63
N ASP A 175 -12.27 -14.70 -1.88
CA ASP A 175 -13.40 -14.91 -2.79
C ASP A 175 -13.54 -16.40 -3.14
N GLN A 176 -12.41 -17.10 -3.35
CA GLN A 176 -12.42 -18.56 -3.54
C GLN A 176 -12.92 -19.34 -2.32
N LEU A 177 -12.59 -18.89 -1.10
CA LEU A 177 -13.12 -19.50 0.12
C LEU A 177 -14.66 -19.46 0.14
N GLU A 178 -15.25 -18.31 -0.22
CA GLU A 178 -16.70 -18.17 -0.29
C GLU A 178 -17.33 -19.09 -1.35
N GLU A 179 -16.73 -19.16 -2.53
CA GLU A 179 -17.18 -20.04 -3.61
C GLU A 179 -17.10 -21.53 -3.22
N SER A 180 -16.03 -21.93 -2.54
CA SER A 180 -15.81 -23.31 -2.12
C SER A 180 -16.86 -23.83 -1.12
N LEU A 181 -17.45 -22.94 -0.31
CA LEU A 181 -18.44 -23.31 0.71
C LEU A 181 -19.86 -23.49 0.14
N ASN A 182 -20.08 -23.21 -1.15
CA ASN A 182 -21.34 -23.37 -1.88
C ASN A 182 -22.56 -22.84 -1.11
N LEU A 183 -22.46 -21.60 -0.66
CA LEU A 183 -23.41 -20.99 0.28
C LEU A 183 -24.71 -20.55 -0.41
N SER A 184 -25.83 -21.20 -0.07
CA SER A 184 -27.17 -20.67 -0.37
C SER A 184 -27.51 -19.47 0.54
N ASP A 185 -28.52 -18.69 0.18
CA ASP A 185 -28.98 -17.54 0.99
C ASP A 185 -29.40 -17.94 2.41
N GLU A 186 -30.00 -19.14 2.55
CA GLU A 186 -30.35 -19.73 3.85
C GLU A 186 -29.09 -20.01 4.68
N ILE A 187 -28.09 -20.64 4.09
CA ILE A 187 -26.82 -20.95 4.77
C ILE A 187 -26.08 -19.67 5.14
N ARG A 188 -26.05 -18.65 4.27
CA ARG A 188 -25.46 -17.34 4.60
C ARG A 188 -26.14 -16.71 5.80
N SER A 189 -27.48 -16.71 5.82
CA SER A 189 -28.26 -16.13 6.91
C SER A 189 -27.98 -16.86 8.22
N PHE A 190 -27.89 -18.19 8.19
CA PHE A 190 -27.49 -18.99 9.34
C PHE A 190 -26.09 -18.65 9.85
N ILE A 191 -25.09 -18.59 8.96
CA ILE A 191 -23.71 -18.26 9.35
C ILE A 191 -23.66 -16.86 9.97
N VAL A 192 -24.35 -15.87 9.40
CA VAL A 192 -24.44 -14.52 9.97
C VAL A 192 -25.04 -14.55 11.38
N SER A 193 -26.10 -15.34 11.61
CA SER A 193 -26.68 -15.53 12.94
C SER A 193 -25.70 -16.19 13.92
N VAL A 194 -24.92 -17.18 13.46
CA VAL A 194 -23.89 -17.85 14.28
C VAL A 194 -22.76 -16.87 14.64
N THR A 195 -22.22 -16.14 13.66
CA THR A 195 -21.16 -15.13 13.88
C THR A 195 -21.60 -14.06 14.87
N ASN A 196 -22.87 -13.65 14.81
CA ASN A 196 -23.44 -12.64 15.71
C ASN A 196 -23.92 -13.21 17.07
N LYS A 197 -23.73 -14.50 17.35
CA LYS A 197 -24.21 -15.20 18.55
C LYS A 197 -25.73 -15.08 18.76
N LYS A 198 -26.48 -15.05 17.67
CA LYS A 198 -27.96 -14.93 17.63
C LYS A 198 -28.66 -16.19 17.11
N ALA A 199 -27.90 -17.17 16.61
CA ALA A 199 -28.46 -18.42 16.11
C ALA A 199 -29.10 -19.23 17.25
N ASN A 200 -30.29 -19.74 16.98
CA ASN A 200 -31.04 -20.65 17.83
C ASN A 200 -31.16 -22.02 17.14
N VAL A 201 -31.60 -23.04 17.90
CA VAL A 201 -31.86 -24.38 17.34
C VAL A 201 -32.89 -24.34 16.21
N SER A 202 -33.85 -23.41 16.26
CA SER A 202 -34.83 -23.19 15.18
C SER A 202 -34.21 -22.73 13.86
N ASP A 203 -33.02 -22.12 13.90
CA ASP A 203 -32.30 -21.69 12.71
C ASP A 203 -31.53 -22.85 12.06
N VAL A 204 -31.50 -24.04 12.69
CA VAL A 204 -30.81 -25.23 12.18
C VAL A 204 -31.82 -26.10 11.43
N THR A 205 -31.98 -25.84 10.13
CA THR A 205 -32.87 -26.59 9.25
C THR A 205 -32.22 -27.88 8.72
N ASP A 206 -33.02 -28.77 8.12
CA ASP A 206 -32.50 -29.97 7.44
C ASP A 206 -31.52 -29.64 6.31
N ASN A 207 -31.68 -28.48 5.66
CA ASN A 207 -30.75 -28.01 4.65
C ASN A 207 -29.39 -27.66 5.26
N ILE A 208 -29.39 -26.95 6.39
CA ILE A 208 -28.19 -26.58 7.13
C ILE A 208 -27.46 -27.82 7.66
N ILE A 209 -28.18 -28.79 8.24
CA ILE A 209 -27.58 -30.05 8.71
C ILE A 209 -26.93 -30.83 7.56
N ARG A 210 -27.59 -30.92 6.41
CA ARG A 210 -27.02 -31.59 5.22
C ARG A 210 -25.77 -30.88 4.72
N TRP A 211 -25.78 -29.54 4.69
CA TRP A 211 -24.60 -28.76 4.31
C TRP A 211 -23.43 -28.97 5.28
N ILE A 212 -23.66 -28.90 6.60
CA ILE A 212 -22.62 -29.14 7.62
C ILE A 212 -21.95 -30.50 7.41
N LYS A 213 -22.74 -31.56 7.17
CA LYS A 213 -22.22 -32.91 6.92
C LYS A 213 -21.49 -33.03 5.59
N LYS A 214 -22.03 -32.41 4.53
CA LYS A 214 -21.44 -32.45 3.19
C LYS A 214 -20.07 -31.76 3.14
N GLU A 215 -19.93 -30.65 3.85
CA GLU A 215 -18.69 -29.86 3.89
C GLU A 215 -17.77 -30.25 5.08
N HIS A 216 -18.08 -31.33 5.80
CA HIS A 216 -17.31 -31.85 6.93
C HIS A 216 -17.05 -30.83 8.06
N LEU A 217 -18.07 -30.04 8.40
CA LEU A 217 -18.00 -28.94 9.36
C LEU A 217 -18.51 -29.30 10.76
N GLU A 218 -18.77 -30.59 11.05
CA GLU A 218 -19.41 -31.02 12.30
C GLU A 218 -18.65 -30.52 13.55
N ASN A 219 -17.32 -30.56 13.50
CA ASN A 219 -16.46 -30.13 14.61
C ASN A 219 -16.30 -28.60 14.72
N LYS A 220 -16.92 -27.83 13.81
CA LYS A 220 -16.86 -26.36 13.80
C LYS A 220 -18.05 -25.72 14.54
N PHE A 221 -19.08 -26.49 14.85
CA PHE A 221 -20.28 -26.02 15.54
C PHE A 221 -20.41 -26.69 16.90
N VAL A 222 -20.77 -25.91 17.92
CA VAL A 222 -20.98 -26.39 19.30
C VAL A 222 -22.32 -25.87 19.81
N ILE A 223 -23.07 -26.74 20.49
CA ILE A 223 -24.35 -26.40 21.12
C ILE A 223 -24.09 -26.11 22.61
N ASN A 224 -24.54 -24.96 23.08
CA ASN A 224 -24.46 -24.56 24.49
C ASN A 224 -25.84 -24.09 24.96
N PHE A 225 -26.14 -24.30 26.25
CA PHE A 225 -27.32 -23.69 26.86
C PHE A 225 -27.19 -22.17 26.92
N LYS A 226 -28.33 -21.47 26.83
CA LYS A 226 -28.39 -20.03 27.01
C LYS A 226 -28.19 -19.72 28.50
N ASN A 227 -27.13 -19.00 28.82
CA ASN A 227 -26.92 -18.43 30.16
C ASN A 227 -27.88 -17.27 30.43
#